data_AF-A0A9P3EWK3-F1
#
_entry.id   AF-A0A9P3EWK3-F1
#
_cell.length_a   1.000
_cell.length_b   1.000
_cell.length_c   1.000
_cell.angle_alpha   90.00
_cell.angle_beta   90.00
_cell.angle_gamma   90.00
#
_symmetry.space_group_name_H-M   'P 1'
#
loop_
_entity.id
_entity.type
_entity.pdbx_description
1 polymer ?
#
loop_
_entity_poly.entity_id
_entity_poly.type
_entity_poly.pdbx_seq_one_letter_code
_entity_poly.pdbx_strand_id
1 'polypeptide(L)'
;MGGVRGKSQGCGTCRARKIACGQERPRCSQCTKSNRQCAGYQRDRVFVLVQPDSKESTRTIRQEITRTNATPLEQGPGHEIIMSCNIRQDLLDAFIGRCLPHTRFLARAWYKPWLFLLPDIPTRTKALEFSTLAISAAAVGRRFNDSALVHQSLGAYTRALREMQKALWSGTLIREDETLAACLVLSLYELIECPDNGADAYQSHCKGYLSLVKARGMDAHTDGIGHDLFVGVRLQGILDAIGNRVPNFICDPVWCRDPWASRPKRMADRIADCLARMPSILQRYDRLSSLHRKEILDSTYGLVEECLIIDRNLQDIYEDLRLQVEGPLYWSVLSPSFKDSVHDQSLFPVTYEFPDLKTASLVMLYWATKAMLWAMLSNLYDVIHLQGVPAITVPIVEVTSEKHNLSPNHDEEVSTDGDSPTLTDGQTYLRMARNVCQSLEYCLQEDMSLLGIFAASIPVIITVWAIRYRHNDEAELVWLMAASQKMRQGLRMWPYI
;
A
#
# COMPACT_ATOMS: atom_id res chain seq x y z
N MET A 1 48.59 -14.71 -10.85
CA MET A 1 47.41 -15.25 -10.13
C MET A 1 46.17 -15.00 -10.98
N GLY A 2 45.70 -16.01 -11.70
CA GLY A 2 44.50 -15.93 -12.53
C GLY A 2 43.26 -16.27 -11.72
N GLY A 3 42.40 -15.28 -11.47
CA GLY A 3 41.12 -15.49 -10.80
C GLY A 3 40.09 -16.17 -11.70
N VAL A 4 39.19 -16.93 -11.08
CA VAL A 4 38.09 -17.69 -11.71
C VAL A 4 37.31 -16.84 -12.72
N ARG A 5 37.11 -17.38 -13.93
CA ARG A 5 36.28 -16.77 -15.00
C ARG A 5 34.88 -16.47 -14.45
N GLY A 6 34.53 -15.18 -14.36
CA GLY A 6 33.18 -14.71 -14.04
C GLY A 6 33.02 -13.85 -12.78
N LYS A 7 34.06 -13.69 -11.93
CA LYS A 7 33.96 -12.85 -10.71
C LYS A 7 35.13 -11.86 -10.59
N SER A 8 35.16 -10.83 -11.44
CA SER A 8 36.16 -9.75 -11.32
C SER A 8 36.07 -9.04 -9.95
N GLN A 9 37.18 -9.02 -9.20
CA GLN A 9 37.30 -8.33 -7.91
C GLN A 9 37.61 -6.82 -8.05
N GLY A 10 37.53 -6.27 -9.27
CA GLY A 10 37.85 -4.87 -9.52
C GLY A 10 36.79 -3.90 -8.97
N CYS A 11 37.19 -2.64 -8.74
CA CYS A 11 36.25 -1.57 -8.42
C CYS A 11 35.25 -1.35 -9.58
N GLY A 12 34.11 -0.69 -9.30
CA GLY A 12 33.07 -0.41 -10.30
C GLY A 12 33.62 0.28 -11.55
N THR A 13 34.50 1.27 -11.37
CA THR A 13 35.13 2.00 -12.47
C THR A 13 36.04 1.11 -13.34
N CYS A 14 36.85 0.23 -12.74
CA CYS A 14 37.72 -0.68 -13.50
C CYS A 14 36.93 -1.79 -14.20
N ARG A 15 35.84 -2.28 -13.59
CA ARG A 15 34.94 -3.27 -14.19
C ARG A 15 34.21 -2.70 -15.41
N ALA A 16 33.62 -1.51 -15.29
CA ALA A 16 32.97 -0.81 -16.40
C ALA A 16 33.94 -0.61 -17.57
N ARG A 17 35.19 -0.29 -17.27
CA ARG A 17 36.26 -0.12 -18.25
C ARG A 17 36.90 -1.42 -18.74
N LYS A 18 36.50 -2.57 -18.20
CA LYS A 18 37.08 -3.90 -18.51
C LYS A 18 38.61 -3.95 -18.40
N ILE A 19 39.17 -3.26 -17.40
CA ILE A 19 40.62 -3.23 -17.12
C ILE A 19 40.96 -3.91 -15.80
N ALA A 20 42.21 -4.37 -15.67
CA ALA A 20 42.73 -4.89 -14.41
C ALA A 20 42.71 -3.81 -13.31
N CYS A 21 42.23 -4.17 -12.13
CA CYS A 21 42.15 -3.29 -10.97
C CYS A 21 43.24 -3.65 -9.96
N GLY A 22 43.88 -2.64 -9.36
CA GLY A 22 44.89 -2.83 -8.31
C GLY A 22 44.33 -3.26 -6.95
N GLN A 23 43.00 -3.21 -6.77
CA GLN A 23 42.29 -3.68 -5.57
C GLN A 23 42.61 -2.94 -4.25
N GLU A 24 43.31 -1.81 -4.29
CA GLU A 24 43.61 -0.99 -3.12
C GLU A 24 42.35 -0.22 -2.63
N ARG A 25 42.21 -0.08 -1.31
CA ARG A 25 41.10 0.64 -0.65
C ARG A 25 41.63 1.89 0.07
N PRO A 26 40.92 3.04 0.05
CA PRO A 26 39.56 3.26 -0.47
C PRO A 26 39.48 3.52 -1.99
N ARG A 27 40.60 3.82 -2.66
CA ARG A 27 40.68 4.03 -4.12
C ARG A 27 41.76 3.13 -4.73
N CYS A 28 41.47 2.52 -5.87
CA CYS A 28 42.45 1.68 -6.57
C CYS A 28 43.51 2.54 -7.27
N SER A 29 44.73 2.02 -7.37
CA SER A 29 45.88 2.68 -8.01
C SER A 29 45.60 3.08 -9.46
N GLN A 30 44.79 2.28 -10.18
CA GLN A 30 44.43 2.56 -11.57
C GLN A 30 43.45 3.72 -11.74
N CYS A 31 42.54 3.92 -10.78
CA CYS A 31 41.68 5.09 -10.73
C CYS A 31 42.48 6.34 -10.33
N THR A 32 43.40 6.20 -9.37
CA THR A 32 44.28 7.30 -8.92
C THR A 32 45.20 7.77 -10.05
N LYS A 33 45.93 6.86 -10.69
CA LYS A 33 46.84 7.18 -11.81
C LYS A 33 46.12 7.77 -13.02
N SER A 34 44.86 7.38 -13.24
CA SER A 34 44.09 7.87 -14.37
C SER A 34 43.19 9.05 -14.04
N ASN A 35 43.40 9.68 -12.87
CA ASN A 35 42.68 10.83 -12.33
C ASN A 35 41.15 10.70 -12.44
N ARG A 36 40.60 9.53 -12.09
CA ARG A 36 39.16 9.24 -12.14
C ARG A 36 38.62 8.91 -10.75
N GLN A 37 37.37 9.28 -10.51
CA GLN A 37 36.65 8.89 -9.31
C GLN A 37 36.45 7.36 -9.28
N CYS A 38 36.92 6.72 -8.21
CA CYS A 38 36.75 5.29 -7.99
C CYS A 38 35.37 5.02 -7.39
N ALA A 39 34.51 4.30 -8.11
CA ALA A 39 33.15 3.94 -7.69
C ALA A 39 33.12 2.82 -6.62
N GLY A 40 34.25 2.54 -5.95
CA GLY A 40 34.32 1.53 -4.89
C GLY A 40 34.15 0.08 -5.36
N TYR A 41 34.04 -0.85 -4.40
CA TYR A 41 34.05 -2.30 -4.64
C TYR A 41 32.69 -2.98 -4.40
N GLN A 42 31.64 -2.21 -4.10
CA GLN A 42 30.28 -2.75 -3.96
C GLN A 42 29.80 -3.33 -5.29
N ARG A 43 29.03 -4.42 -5.20
CA ARG A 43 28.37 -5.07 -6.33
C ARG A 43 26.88 -4.90 -6.17
N ASP A 44 26.23 -4.51 -7.26
CA ASP A 44 24.78 -4.63 -7.38
C ASP A 44 24.45 -6.12 -7.33
N ARG A 45 23.52 -6.50 -6.45
CA ARG A 45 23.03 -7.87 -6.36
C ARG A 45 22.05 -8.06 -7.50
N VAL A 46 22.28 -9.06 -8.34
CA VAL A 46 21.36 -9.42 -9.42
C VAL A 46 20.54 -10.61 -8.94
N PHE A 47 19.22 -10.44 -8.87
CA PHE A 47 18.29 -11.52 -8.59
C PHE A 47 18.10 -12.35 -9.86
N VAL A 48 18.34 -13.66 -9.76
CA VAL A 48 18.09 -14.60 -10.85
C VAL A 48 16.79 -15.34 -10.53
N LEU A 49 15.77 -15.11 -11.34
CA LEU A 49 14.52 -15.88 -11.31
C LEU A 49 14.82 -17.32 -11.76
N VAL A 50 14.71 -18.28 -10.84
CA VAL A 50 14.82 -19.71 -11.14
C VAL A 50 13.40 -20.26 -11.35
N GLN A 51 13.06 -20.63 -12.59
CA GLN A 51 11.80 -21.30 -12.90
C GLN A 51 11.97 -22.83 -12.85
N PRO A 52 10.99 -23.58 -12.30
CA PRO A 52 11.12 -25.02 -12.03
C PRO A 52 11.17 -25.90 -13.30
N ASP A 53 10.63 -25.45 -14.44
CA ASP A 53 10.49 -26.29 -15.65
C ASP A 53 11.50 -26.00 -16.76
N SER A 54 12.45 -25.09 -16.54
CA SER A 54 13.54 -24.88 -17.49
C SER A 54 14.46 -26.11 -17.46
N LYS A 55 14.37 -26.96 -18.48
CA LYS A 55 15.26 -28.11 -18.68
C LYS A 55 16.71 -27.68 -18.47
N GLU A 56 17.31 -28.11 -17.37
CA GLU A 56 18.72 -27.88 -17.07
C GLU A 56 19.55 -28.37 -18.24
N SER A 57 20.20 -27.43 -18.94
CA SER A 57 21.29 -27.78 -19.84
C SER A 57 22.38 -28.39 -18.98
N THR A 58 22.49 -29.71 -19.10
CA THR A 58 23.39 -30.57 -18.34
C THR A 58 24.83 -30.24 -18.74
N ARG A 59 25.39 -29.16 -18.19
CA ARG A 59 26.85 -28.99 -18.09
C ARG A 59 27.24 -29.40 -16.69
N THR A 60 27.50 -30.69 -16.55
CA THR A 60 28.31 -31.37 -15.53
C THR A 60 28.89 -30.42 -14.47
N ILE A 61 28.06 -29.96 -13.53
CA ILE A 61 28.52 -29.48 -12.24
C ILE A 61 28.77 -30.76 -11.46
N ARG A 62 30.00 -31.25 -11.55
CA ARG A 62 30.53 -32.24 -10.64
C ARG A 62 30.25 -31.68 -9.25
N GLN A 63 29.38 -32.35 -8.50
CA GLN A 63 29.10 -32.07 -7.10
C GLN A 63 30.41 -32.23 -6.31
N GLU A 64 31.22 -31.19 -6.28
CA GLU A 64 31.94 -30.90 -5.05
C GLU A 64 30.92 -30.31 -4.11
N ILE A 65 30.51 -31.12 -3.14
CA ILE A 65 29.96 -30.68 -1.87
C ILE A 65 31.09 -29.91 -1.17
N THR A 66 31.46 -28.74 -1.70
CA THR A 66 32.13 -27.73 -0.91
C THR A 66 31.03 -27.18 -0.03
N ARG A 67 31.01 -27.61 1.23
CA ARG A 67 30.39 -26.88 2.33
C ARG A 67 30.75 -25.41 2.11
N THR A 68 29.79 -24.65 1.58
CA THR A 68 29.88 -23.20 1.52
C THR A 68 29.70 -22.81 2.97
N ASN A 69 30.83 -22.77 3.69
CA ASN A 69 30.87 -22.17 5.01
C ASN A 69 30.22 -20.79 4.84
N ALA A 70 29.18 -20.55 5.63
CA ALA A 70 28.57 -19.25 5.73
C ALA A 70 29.68 -18.22 5.93
N THR A 71 29.52 -17.03 5.37
CA THR A 71 30.54 -16.00 5.53
C THR A 71 30.81 -15.76 7.02
N PRO A 72 32.03 -15.42 7.47
CA PRO A 72 32.33 -15.26 8.90
C PRO A 72 31.44 -14.23 9.63
N LEU A 73 30.76 -13.35 8.87
CA LEU A 73 29.77 -12.39 9.36
C LEU A 73 28.41 -13.04 9.74
N GLU A 74 28.13 -14.24 9.27
CA GLU A 74 26.87 -14.99 9.49
C GLU A 74 26.97 -16.04 10.62
N GLN A 75 28.12 -16.15 11.30
CA GLN A 75 28.39 -17.16 12.34
C GLN A 75 29.13 -16.57 13.55
N GLY A 76 28.70 -15.38 14.00
CA GLY A 76 29.20 -14.78 15.24
C GLY A 76 28.27 -15.07 16.43
N PRO A 77 28.75 -14.91 17.69
CA PRO A 77 27.91 -15.08 18.88
C PRO A 77 26.66 -14.18 18.85
N GLY A 78 26.74 -12.98 18.26
CA GLY A 78 25.57 -12.11 18.04
C GLY A 78 24.52 -12.70 17.08
N HIS A 79 24.93 -13.49 16.09
CA HIS A 79 24.01 -14.21 15.21
C HIS A 79 23.29 -15.33 15.98
N GLU A 80 24.03 -16.13 16.75
CA GLU A 80 23.45 -17.22 17.55
C GLU A 80 22.50 -16.70 18.64
N ILE A 81 22.83 -15.55 19.25
CA ILE A 81 22.00 -14.85 20.23
C ILE A 81 20.65 -14.42 19.59
N ILE A 82 20.68 -13.77 18.42
CA ILE A 82 19.45 -13.34 17.71
C ILE A 82 18.64 -14.54 17.17
N MET A 83 19.30 -15.66 16.87
CA MET A 83 18.63 -16.89 16.47
C MET A 83 17.95 -17.63 17.63
N SER A 84 18.14 -17.21 18.89
CA SER A 84 17.43 -17.81 20.01
C SER A 84 15.93 -17.44 19.99
N CYS A 85 15.06 -18.42 20.30
CA CYS A 85 13.61 -18.24 20.24
C CYS A 85 13.12 -17.09 21.14
N ASN A 86 13.73 -16.92 22.31
CA ASN A 86 13.36 -15.86 23.27
C ASN A 86 13.65 -14.47 22.69
N ILE A 87 14.82 -14.28 22.08
CA ILE A 87 15.18 -12.97 21.50
C ILE A 87 14.32 -12.65 20.28
N ARG A 88 13.94 -13.65 19.49
CA ARG A 88 12.96 -13.44 18.39
C ARG A 88 11.61 -12.96 18.92
N GLN A 89 11.12 -13.59 19.98
CA GLN A 89 9.85 -13.19 20.60
C GLN A 89 9.95 -11.80 21.22
N ASP A 90 11.00 -11.51 21.99
CA ASP A 90 11.24 -10.20 22.59
C ASP A 90 11.30 -9.09 21.53
N LEU A 91 11.91 -9.38 20.38
CA LEU A 91 11.99 -8.42 19.27
C LEU A 91 10.66 -8.23 18.56
N LEU A 92 9.85 -9.29 18.41
CA LEU A 92 8.49 -9.19 17.91
C LEU A 92 7.60 -8.38 18.85
N ASP A 93 7.69 -8.62 20.15
CA ASP A 93 6.96 -7.87 21.17
C ASP A 93 7.40 -6.41 21.20
N ALA A 94 8.71 -6.13 21.03
CA ALA A 94 9.22 -4.78 20.89
C ALA A 94 8.72 -4.11 19.59
N PHE A 95 8.64 -4.83 18.48
CA PHE A 95 8.07 -4.31 17.23
C PHE A 95 6.60 -3.93 17.42
N ILE A 96 5.78 -4.81 17.99
CA ILE A 96 4.36 -4.55 18.21
C ILE A 96 4.16 -3.43 19.23
N GLY A 97 4.82 -3.51 20.39
CA GLY A 97 4.63 -2.58 21.49
C GLY A 97 5.26 -1.21 21.25
N ARG A 98 6.34 -1.13 20.47
CA ARG A 98 7.10 0.12 20.29
C ARG A 98 7.02 0.69 18.89
N CYS A 99 6.86 -0.10 17.82
CA CYS A 99 6.79 0.42 16.45
C CYS A 99 5.35 0.52 15.92
N LEU A 100 4.41 -0.20 16.54
CA LEU A 100 2.97 -0.15 16.25
C LEU A 100 2.12 0.30 17.47
N PRO A 101 2.56 1.28 18.29
CA PRO A 101 1.84 1.65 19.49
C PRO A 101 0.50 2.29 19.13
N HIS A 102 -0.60 1.73 19.63
CA HIS A 102 -1.82 2.49 19.83
C HIS A 102 -2.62 1.90 20.99
N THR A 103 -2.85 2.73 21.99
CA THR A 103 -3.48 2.44 23.30
C THR A 103 -4.89 1.83 23.23
N ARG A 104 -5.57 1.88 22.08
CA ARG A 104 -6.95 1.41 21.93
C ARG A 104 -7.12 0.14 21.09
N PHE A 105 -6.10 -0.27 20.32
CA PHE A 105 -6.13 -1.57 19.62
C PHE A 105 -5.92 -2.76 20.57
N LEU A 106 -5.32 -2.52 21.73
CA LEU A 106 -5.08 -3.54 22.76
C LEU A 106 -6.31 -3.79 23.66
N ALA A 107 -7.28 -2.87 23.71
CA ALA A 107 -8.32 -2.84 24.75
C ALA A 107 -9.67 -3.49 24.38
N ARG A 108 -9.91 -3.88 23.11
CA ARG A 108 -11.13 -4.62 22.72
C ARG A 108 -10.77 -5.98 22.11
N ALA A 109 -11.02 -7.04 22.88
CA ALA A 109 -10.68 -8.45 22.61
C ALA A 109 -11.22 -9.07 21.31
N TRP A 110 -11.94 -8.32 20.46
CA TRP A 110 -12.65 -8.86 19.29
C TRP A 110 -12.06 -8.45 17.94
N TYR A 111 -10.98 -7.64 17.92
CA TYR A 111 -10.45 -7.08 16.66
C TYR A 111 -8.98 -6.69 16.75
N LYS A 112 -8.13 -7.39 15.99
CA LYS A 112 -6.70 -7.10 15.82
C LYS A 112 -6.39 -7.09 14.31
N PRO A 113 -5.82 -6.00 13.73
CA PRO A 113 -5.27 -6.06 12.38
C PRO A 113 -4.32 -7.25 12.24
N TRP A 114 -4.24 -7.87 11.07
CA TRP A 114 -3.53 -9.15 10.87
C TRP A 114 -2.09 -9.14 11.42
N LEU A 115 -1.42 -7.98 11.40
CA LEU A 115 -0.06 -7.80 11.92
C LEU A 115 0.04 -8.05 13.44
N PHE A 116 -1.02 -7.77 14.19
CA PHE A 116 -1.13 -8.04 15.63
C PHE A 116 -1.48 -9.49 15.96
N LEU A 117 -1.78 -10.31 14.94
CA LEU A 117 -1.97 -11.75 15.10
C LEU A 117 -0.63 -12.50 15.05
N LEU A 118 0.45 -11.87 14.57
CA LEU A 118 1.76 -12.53 14.41
C LEU A 118 2.27 -13.27 15.66
N PRO A 119 2.13 -12.75 16.89
CA PRO A 119 2.55 -13.50 18.10
C PRO A 119 1.71 -14.75 18.35
N ASP A 120 0.46 -14.75 17.89
CA ASP A 120 -0.53 -15.80 18.12
C ASP A 120 -0.48 -16.87 17.01
N ILE A 121 0.16 -16.58 15.87
CA ILE A 121 0.33 -17.53 14.76
C ILE A 121 1.47 -18.50 15.12
N PRO A 122 1.23 -19.84 15.07
CA PRO A 122 2.29 -20.81 15.28
C PRO A 122 3.46 -20.57 14.30
N THR A 123 4.69 -20.65 14.78
CA THR A 123 5.90 -20.49 13.93
C THR A 123 6.45 -21.85 13.52
N ARG A 124 5.60 -22.72 12.94
CA ARG A 124 6.02 -24.06 12.50
C ARG A 124 6.87 -23.99 11.24
N THR A 125 6.62 -23.00 10.39
CA THR A 125 7.39 -22.70 9.20
C THR A 125 8.53 -21.72 9.51
N LYS A 126 9.72 -22.07 9.04
CA LYS A 126 10.88 -21.18 9.10
C LYS A 126 10.68 -19.91 8.27
N ALA A 127 9.78 -19.94 7.28
CA ALA A 127 9.45 -18.78 6.46
C ALA A 127 8.89 -17.64 7.32
N LEU A 128 7.85 -17.92 8.12
CA LEU A 128 7.24 -16.93 9.00
C LEU A 128 8.20 -16.48 10.10
N GLU A 129 8.95 -17.42 10.69
CA GLU A 129 9.97 -17.14 11.70
C GLU A 129 10.98 -16.09 11.21
N PHE A 130 11.59 -16.30 10.03
CA PHE A 130 12.59 -15.38 9.50
C PHE A 130 11.99 -14.09 8.95
N SER A 131 10.78 -14.12 8.37
CA SER A 131 10.14 -12.90 7.88
C SER A 131 9.77 -11.98 9.04
N THR A 132 9.24 -12.54 10.13
CA THR A 132 8.89 -11.78 11.34
C THR A 132 10.14 -11.24 12.01
N LEU A 133 11.20 -12.03 12.12
CA LEU A 133 12.50 -11.53 12.60
C LEU A 133 13.01 -10.37 11.74
N ALA A 134 12.91 -10.47 10.41
CA ALA A 134 13.38 -9.44 9.50
C ALA A 134 12.63 -8.12 9.71
N ILE A 135 11.30 -8.14 9.72
CA ILE A 135 10.52 -6.91 9.89
C ILE A 135 10.71 -6.31 11.28
N SER A 136 10.76 -7.13 12.33
CA SER A 136 10.94 -6.65 13.69
C SER A 136 12.34 -6.04 13.88
N ALA A 137 13.39 -6.68 13.37
CA ALA A 137 14.74 -6.13 13.39
C ALA A 137 14.85 -4.82 12.60
N ALA A 138 14.25 -4.75 11.41
CA ALA A 138 14.25 -3.52 10.62
C ALA A 138 13.54 -2.38 11.36
N ALA A 139 12.30 -2.59 11.78
CA ALA A 139 11.48 -1.55 12.40
C ALA A 139 12.03 -1.08 13.76
N VAL A 140 12.46 -2.01 14.63
CA VAL A 140 13.06 -1.67 15.93
C VAL A 140 14.41 -0.99 15.72
N GLY A 141 15.25 -1.52 14.82
CA GLY A 141 16.55 -0.94 14.50
C GLY A 141 16.42 0.49 13.96
N ARG A 142 15.44 0.75 13.10
CA ARG A 142 15.12 2.11 12.61
C ARG A 142 14.68 3.02 13.75
N ARG A 143 13.73 2.58 14.57
CA ARG A 143 13.17 3.39 15.67
C ARG A 143 14.24 3.81 16.68
N PHE A 144 15.18 2.92 17.00
CA PHE A 144 16.24 3.18 17.99
C PHE A 144 17.58 3.55 17.37
N ASN A 145 17.62 3.86 16.06
CA ASN A 145 18.84 4.21 15.32
C ASN A 145 19.97 3.16 15.42
N ASP A 146 19.63 1.88 15.54
CA ASP A 146 20.57 0.75 15.52
C ASP A 146 20.79 0.24 14.09
N SER A 147 21.82 0.78 13.44
CA SER A 147 22.21 0.38 12.09
C SER A 147 22.67 -1.08 11.96
N ALA A 148 23.18 -1.69 13.04
CA ALA A 148 23.63 -3.07 13.01
C ALA A 148 22.41 -4.02 12.97
N LEU A 149 21.37 -3.71 13.75
CA LEU A 149 20.12 -4.46 13.74
C LEU A 149 19.39 -4.33 12.39
N VAL A 150 19.38 -3.13 11.78
CA VAL A 150 18.90 -2.92 10.41
C VAL A 150 19.73 -3.68 9.38
N HIS A 151 21.05 -3.80 9.56
CA HIS A 151 21.86 -4.60 8.64
C HIS A 151 21.56 -6.11 8.77
N GLN A 152 21.31 -6.59 9.99
CA GLN A 152 20.96 -7.98 10.25
C GLN A 152 19.57 -8.34 9.72
N SER A 153 18.63 -7.40 9.69
CA SER A 153 17.29 -7.62 9.15
C SER A 153 17.32 -8.08 7.69
N LEU A 154 18.25 -7.56 6.88
CA LEU A 154 18.44 -7.98 5.49
C LEU A 154 18.88 -9.45 5.37
N GLY A 155 19.70 -9.91 6.32
CA GLY A 155 20.10 -11.32 6.40
C GLY A 155 18.92 -12.24 6.71
N ALA A 156 18.09 -11.86 7.70
CA ALA A 156 16.86 -12.57 8.04
C ALA A 156 15.86 -12.57 6.86
N TYR A 157 15.68 -11.43 6.18
CA TYR A 157 14.84 -11.29 5.00
C TYR A 157 15.29 -12.23 3.87
N THR A 158 16.58 -12.24 3.54
CA THR A 158 17.13 -13.11 2.49
C THR A 158 16.94 -14.60 2.83
N ARG A 159 17.05 -14.95 4.11
CA ARG A 159 16.79 -16.32 4.58
C ARG A 159 15.31 -16.67 4.51
N ALA A 160 14.43 -15.75 4.89
CA ALA A 160 12.98 -15.90 4.80
C ALA A 160 12.53 -16.16 3.36
N LEU A 161 13.11 -15.49 2.35
CA LEU A 161 12.83 -15.78 0.94
C LEU A 161 13.16 -17.23 0.54
N ARG A 162 14.29 -17.77 1.02
CA ARG A 162 14.68 -19.16 0.75
C ARG A 162 13.75 -20.16 1.43
N GLU A 163 13.35 -19.89 2.67
CA GLU A 163 12.42 -20.75 3.40
C GLU A 163 10.99 -20.65 2.84
N MET A 164 10.58 -19.46 2.37
CA MET A 164 9.34 -19.25 1.64
C MET A 164 9.30 -20.13 0.38
N GLN A 165 10.37 -20.12 -0.42
CA GLN A 165 10.46 -20.96 -1.62
C GLN A 165 10.27 -22.46 -1.30
N LYS A 166 10.87 -22.96 -0.21
CA LYS A 166 10.67 -24.34 0.25
C LYS A 166 9.23 -24.61 0.67
N ALA A 167 8.60 -23.66 1.38
CA ALA A 167 7.21 -23.79 1.80
C ALA A 167 6.26 -23.85 0.58
N LEU A 168 6.51 -23.02 -0.44
CA LEU A 168 5.74 -23.01 -1.69
C LEU A 168 5.88 -24.31 -2.50
N TRP A 169 7.05 -24.97 -2.46
CA TRP A 169 7.26 -26.25 -3.12
C TRP A 169 6.72 -27.46 -2.36
N SER A 170 6.30 -27.27 -1.11
CA SER A 170 5.65 -28.32 -0.33
C SER A 170 4.15 -28.33 -0.59
N GLY A 171 3.61 -29.47 -1.02
CA GLY A 171 2.17 -29.63 -1.27
C GLY A 171 1.29 -29.46 -0.03
N THR A 172 1.87 -29.58 1.18
CA THR A 172 1.16 -29.34 2.45
C THR A 172 1.32 -27.90 2.91
N LEU A 173 2.56 -27.39 3.01
CA LEU A 173 2.82 -26.09 3.61
C LEU A 173 2.26 -24.91 2.80
N ILE A 174 2.08 -25.06 1.48
CA ILE A 174 1.44 -24.03 0.65
C ILE A 174 0.01 -23.70 1.10
N ARG A 175 -0.67 -24.64 1.78
CA ARG A 175 -2.04 -24.46 2.27
C ARG A 175 -2.13 -23.82 3.66
N GLU A 176 -1.02 -23.73 4.38
CA GLU A 176 -0.99 -23.26 5.78
C GLU A 176 -1.06 -21.72 5.88
N ASP A 177 -1.81 -21.21 6.87
CA ASP A 177 -1.92 -19.78 7.22
C ASP A 177 -0.55 -19.11 7.37
N GLU A 178 0.41 -19.80 7.97
CA GLU A 178 1.76 -19.31 8.21
C GLU A 178 2.49 -18.93 6.92
N THR A 179 2.29 -19.69 5.83
CA THR A 179 2.91 -19.40 4.54
C THR A 179 2.32 -18.13 3.93
N LEU A 180 1.01 -17.91 4.06
CA LEU A 180 0.39 -16.66 3.61
C LEU A 180 0.83 -15.47 4.46
N ALA A 181 0.87 -15.65 5.79
CA ALA A 181 1.37 -14.64 6.72
C ALA A 181 2.82 -14.25 6.41
N ALA A 182 3.70 -15.23 6.17
CA ALA A 182 5.09 -14.97 5.78
C ALA A 182 5.17 -14.13 4.50
N CYS A 183 4.29 -14.38 3.52
CA CYS A 183 4.27 -13.63 2.26
C CYS A 183 3.87 -12.17 2.49
N LEU A 184 2.85 -11.94 3.33
CA LEU A 184 2.42 -10.60 3.74
C LEU A 184 3.52 -9.86 4.51
N VAL A 185 4.20 -10.52 5.45
CA VAL A 185 5.30 -9.92 6.22
C VAL A 185 6.48 -9.55 5.31
N LEU A 186 6.84 -10.40 4.34
CA LEU A 186 7.87 -10.09 3.36
C LEU A 186 7.49 -8.89 2.48
N SER A 187 6.22 -8.80 2.06
CA SER A 187 5.72 -7.63 1.32
C SER A 187 5.83 -6.35 2.16
N LEU A 188 5.58 -6.44 3.47
CA LEU A 188 5.70 -5.30 4.37
C LEU A 188 7.17 -4.92 4.61
N TYR A 189 8.07 -5.89 4.63
CA TYR A 189 9.52 -5.63 4.66
C TYR A 189 9.97 -4.85 3.42
N GLU A 190 9.53 -5.24 2.23
CA GLU A 190 9.81 -4.51 0.99
C GLU A 190 9.30 -3.06 1.05
N LEU A 191 8.09 -2.87 1.58
CA LEU A 191 7.47 -1.54 1.72
C LEU A 191 8.29 -0.61 2.64
N ILE A 192 8.79 -1.13 3.77
CA ILE A 192 9.52 -0.35 4.78
C ILE A 192 10.98 -0.16 4.39
N GLU A 193 11.68 -1.22 3.97
CA GLU A 193 13.13 -1.21 3.77
C GLU A 193 13.55 -0.98 2.31
N CYS A 194 12.73 -1.38 1.34
CA CYS A 194 12.98 -1.25 -0.10
C CYS A 194 14.43 -1.61 -0.50
N PRO A 195 14.92 -2.82 -0.18
CA PRO A 195 16.31 -3.23 -0.38
C PRO A 195 16.77 -3.09 -1.84
N ASP A 196 15.86 -3.27 -2.79
CA ASP A 196 16.15 -3.27 -4.22
C ASP A 196 16.03 -1.87 -4.86
N ASN A 197 15.68 -0.83 -4.10
CA ASN A 197 15.47 0.53 -4.59
C ASN A 197 14.48 0.57 -5.78
N GLY A 198 13.34 -0.12 -5.63
CA GLY A 198 12.30 -0.22 -6.64
C GLY A 198 11.02 -0.83 -6.09
N ALA A 199 9.92 -0.74 -6.85
CA ALA A 199 8.63 -1.30 -6.45
C ALA A 199 8.39 -2.75 -6.94
N ASP A 200 9.25 -3.28 -7.81
CA ASP A 200 9.03 -4.57 -8.48
C ASP A 200 8.98 -5.75 -7.51
N ALA A 201 9.84 -5.75 -6.48
CA ALA A 201 9.87 -6.80 -5.46
C ALA A 201 8.56 -6.83 -4.64
N TYR A 202 8.09 -5.66 -4.20
CA TYR A 202 6.80 -5.51 -3.53
C TYR A 202 5.64 -5.98 -4.42
N GLN A 203 5.59 -5.52 -5.69
CA GLN A 203 4.55 -5.95 -6.63
C GLN A 203 4.59 -7.46 -6.87
N SER A 204 5.77 -8.08 -6.89
CA SER A 204 5.93 -9.52 -7.01
C SER A 204 5.36 -10.26 -5.80
N HIS A 205 5.58 -9.75 -4.58
CA HIS A 205 4.92 -10.26 -3.38
C HIS A 205 3.40 -10.08 -3.46
N CYS A 206 2.91 -8.95 -3.97
CA CYS A 206 1.48 -8.73 -4.17
C CYS A 206 0.84 -9.79 -5.06
N LYS A 207 1.42 -10.04 -6.23
CA LYS A 207 0.99 -11.11 -7.12
C LYS A 207 1.12 -12.50 -6.48
N GLY A 208 2.16 -12.69 -5.66
CA GLY A 208 2.44 -13.92 -4.94
C GLY A 208 1.36 -14.31 -3.94
N TYR A 209 1.01 -13.42 -2.99
CA TYR A 209 -0.04 -13.75 -2.02
C TYR A 209 -1.43 -13.83 -2.64
N LEU A 210 -1.73 -13.10 -3.74
CA LEU A 210 -2.98 -13.27 -4.49
C LEU A 210 -3.08 -14.68 -5.09
N SER A 211 -1.98 -15.14 -5.67
CA SER A 211 -1.89 -16.50 -6.21
C SER A 211 -2.02 -17.55 -5.11
N LEU A 212 -1.45 -17.31 -3.93
CA LEU A 212 -1.59 -18.18 -2.76
C LEU A 212 -3.04 -18.25 -2.26
N VAL A 213 -3.71 -17.11 -2.08
CA VAL A 213 -5.13 -17.06 -1.69
C VAL A 213 -5.98 -17.87 -2.66
N LYS A 214 -5.75 -17.69 -3.98
CA LYS A 214 -6.46 -18.45 -5.01
C LYS A 214 -6.17 -19.95 -4.93
N ALA A 215 -4.92 -20.35 -4.74
CA ALA A 215 -4.50 -21.75 -4.67
C ALA A 215 -5.01 -22.48 -3.42
N ARG A 216 -5.12 -21.76 -2.30
CA ARG A 216 -5.67 -22.27 -1.04
C ARG A 216 -7.17 -22.54 -1.12
N GLY A 217 -7.86 -21.78 -1.96
CA GLY A 217 -9.31 -21.87 -2.15
C GLY A 217 -10.08 -21.06 -1.10
N MET A 218 -11.32 -20.74 -1.44
CA MET A 218 -12.17 -19.85 -0.64
C MET A 218 -12.41 -20.37 0.79
N ASP A 219 -12.59 -21.68 0.95
CA ASP A 219 -12.88 -22.31 2.24
C ASP A 219 -11.83 -21.95 3.31
N ALA A 220 -10.56 -21.81 2.91
CA ALA A 220 -9.44 -21.44 3.79
C ALA A 220 -9.48 -19.98 4.27
N HIS A 221 -10.45 -19.18 3.80
CA HIS A 221 -10.55 -17.74 4.04
C HIS A 221 -11.92 -17.31 4.57
N THR A 222 -12.73 -18.27 5.04
CA THR A 222 -14.08 -18.01 5.58
C THR A 222 -14.09 -17.75 7.08
N ASP A 223 -13.09 -18.22 7.84
CA ASP A 223 -12.99 -17.98 9.29
C ASP A 223 -11.53 -18.00 9.78
N GLY A 224 -11.31 -17.66 11.05
CA GLY A 224 -10.03 -17.75 11.74
C GLY A 224 -8.93 -16.85 11.16
N ILE A 225 -7.67 -17.27 11.34
CA ILE A 225 -6.48 -16.52 10.92
C ILE A 225 -6.45 -16.38 9.39
N GLY A 226 -6.78 -17.45 8.66
CA GLY A 226 -6.87 -17.42 7.20
C GLY A 226 -7.81 -16.34 6.65
N HIS A 227 -8.94 -16.07 7.32
CA HIS A 227 -9.83 -14.97 6.96
C HIS A 227 -9.21 -13.59 7.26
N ASP A 228 -8.64 -13.38 8.45
CA ASP A 228 -8.06 -12.09 8.81
C ASP A 228 -6.82 -11.76 7.94
N LEU A 229 -6.05 -12.77 7.50
CA LEU A 229 -4.99 -12.61 6.48
C LEU A 229 -5.56 -12.26 5.10
N PHE A 230 -6.65 -12.90 4.68
CA PHE A 230 -7.33 -12.57 3.41
C PHE A 230 -7.83 -11.13 3.39
N VAL A 231 -8.40 -10.63 4.50
CA VAL A 231 -8.80 -9.22 4.64
C VAL A 231 -7.58 -8.30 4.46
N GLY A 232 -6.42 -8.67 5.02
CA GLY A 232 -5.15 -7.94 4.84
C GLY A 232 -4.65 -7.90 3.39
N VAL A 233 -4.88 -8.96 2.63
CA VAL A 233 -4.55 -9.06 1.19
C VAL A 233 -5.52 -8.24 0.31
N ARG A 234 -6.77 -8.14 0.72
CA ARG A 234 -7.88 -7.74 -0.15
C ARG A 234 -7.71 -6.38 -0.81
N LEU A 235 -7.42 -5.33 -0.03
CA LEU A 235 -7.25 -3.99 -0.58
C LEU A 235 -6.11 -3.92 -1.59
N GLN A 236 -5.01 -4.62 -1.36
CA GLN A 236 -3.89 -4.66 -2.30
C GLN A 236 -4.25 -5.37 -3.61
N GLY A 237 -5.04 -6.45 -3.54
CA GLY A 237 -5.57 -7.10 -4.74
C GLY A 237 -6.51 -6.22 -5.55
N ILE A 238 -7.33 -5.41 -4.87
CA ILE A 238 -8.19 -4.42 -5.53
C ILE A 238 -7.34 -3.32 -6.18
N LEU A 239 -6.30 -2.82 -5.50
CA LEU A 239 -5.39 -1.83 -6.06
C LEU A 239 -4.64 -2.35 -7.30
N ASP A 240 -4.15 -3.60 -7.27
CA ASP A 240 -3.54 -4.24 -8.44
C ASP A 240 -4.53 -4.29 -9.62
N ALA A 241 -5.79 -4.65 -9.38
CA ALA A 241 -6.83 -4.65 -10.42
C ALA A 241 -7.13 -3.24 -10.97
N ILE A 242 -7.16 -2.21 -10.11
CA ILE A 242 -7.36 -0.81 -10.51
C ILE A 242 -6.17 -0.32 -11.35
N GLY A 243 -4.94 -0.54 -10.88
CA GLY A 243 -3.73 -0.10 -11.57
C GLY A 243 -3.59 -0.72 -12.96
N ASN A 244 -3.96 -1.99 -13.11
CA ASN A 244 -4.00 -2.68 -14.40
C ASN A 244 -5.30 -2.43 -15.20
N ARG A 245 -6.31 -1.78 -14.60
CA ARG A 245 -7.64 -1.53 -15.17
C ARG A 245 -8.31 -2.82 -15.68
N VAL A 246 -8.09 -3.92 -14.97
CA VAL A 246 -8.63 -5.25 -15.29
C VAL A 246 -9.04 -5.91 -13.97
N PRO A 247 -10.31 -6.32 -13.79
CA PRO A 247 -10.73 -7.02 -12.58
C PRO A 247 -10.00 -8.36 -12.45
N ASN A 248 -9.60 -8.69 -11.21
CA ASN A 248 -9.09 -10.01 -10.84
C ASN A 248 -10.11 -10.72 -9.91
N PHE A 249 -9.80 -11.95 -9.50
CA PHE A 249 -10.75 -12.77 -8.75
C PHE A 249 -11.18 -12.17 -7.39
N ILE A 250 -10.38 -11.28 -6.78
CA ILE A 250 -10.75 -10.62 -5.52
C ILE A 250 -11.91 -9.65 -5.72
N CYS A 251 -12.06 -9.11 -6.94
CA CYS A 251 -13.16 -8.25 -7.32
C CYS A 251 -14.44 -9.02 -7.68
N ASP A 252 -14.38 -10.36 -7.80
CA ASP A 252 -15.54 -11.15 -8.15
C ASP A 252 -16.61 -11.08 -7.04
N PRO A 253 -17.92 -10.97 -7.37
CA PRO A 253 -18.98 -10.88 -6.37
C PRO A 253 -18.99 -12.04 -5.35
N VAL A 254 -18.60 -13.24 -5.79
CA VAL A 254 -18.50 -14.44 -4.95
C VAL A 254 -17.41 -14.23 -3.88
N TRP A 255 -16.22 -13.77 -4.27
CA TRP A 255 -15.13 -13.44 -3.33
C TRP A 255 -15.40 -12.20 -2.49
N CYS A 256 -16.32 -11.33 -2.90
CA CYS A 256 -16.78 -10.23 -2.08
C CYS A 256 -17.85 -10.65 -1.06
N ARG A 257 -18.55 -11.77 -1.24
CA ARG A 257 -19.69 -12.17 -0.39
C ARG A 257 -19.36 -13.35 0.51
N ASP A 258 -18.87 -14.42 -0.08
CA ASP A 258 -18.83 -15.75 0.54
C ASP A 258 -17.75 -15.89 1.63
N PRO A 259 -16.58 -15.21 1.57
CA PRO A 259 -15.65 -15.18 2.70
C PRO A 259 -16.23 -14.58 4.00
N TRP A 260 -17.36 -13.86 3.92
CA TRP A 260 -18.09 -13.30 5.07
C TRP A 260 -19.34 -14.12 5.44
N ALA A 261 -19.46 -15.37 4.97
CA ALA A 261 -20.63 -16.20 5.27
C ALA A 261 -20.84 -16.43 6.79
N SER A 262 -19.76 -16.48 7.56
CA SER A 262 -19.77 -16.74 9.02
C SER A 262 -19.58 -15.47 9.87
N ARG A 263 -19.18 -14.33 9.27
CA ARG A 263 -18.81 -13.10 9.98
C ARG A 263 -19.32 -11.86 9.24
N PRO A 264 -19.92 -10.88 9.94
CA PRO A 264 -20.41 -9.67 9.28
C PRO A 264 -19.26 -8.81 8.75
N LYS A 265 -19.50 -8.13 7.61
CA LYS A 265 -18.56 -7.17 7.03
C LYS A 265 -18.36 -5.96 7.93
N ARG A 266 -17.10 -5.53 8.06
CA ARG A 266 -16.71 -4.30 8.75
C ARG A 266 -16.90 -3.10 7.81
N MET A 267 -16.83 -1.90 8.36
CA MET A 267 -16.93 -0.67 7.56
C MET A 267 -15.88 -0.62 6.44
N ALA A 268 -14.63 -0.96 6.76
CA ALA A 268 -13.55 -1.04 5.79
C ALA A 268 -13.83 -2.08 4.68
N ASP A 269 -14.43 -3.23 5.02
CA ASP A 269 -14.78 -4.27 4.05
C ASP A 269 -15.88 -3.80 3.09
N ARG A 270 -16.86 -3.05 3.60
CA ARG A 270 -17.94 -2.44 2.78
C ARG A 270 -17.39 -1.36 1.84
N ILE A 271 -16.44 -0.54 2.29
CA ILE A 271 -15.75 0.43 1.43
C ILE A 271 -14.90 -0.31 0.37
N ALA A 272 -14.21 -1.37 0.77
CA ALA A 272 -13.45 -2.21 -0.15
C ALA A 272 -14.34 -2.87 -1.22
N ASP A 273 -15.55 -3.31 -0.87
CA ASP A 273 -16.53 -3.82 -1.85
C ASP A 273 -16.90 -2.77 -2.91
N CYS A 274 -17.06 -1.51 -2.49
CA CYS A 274 -17.33 -0.40 -3.40
C CYS A 274 -16.14 -0.19 -4.36
N LEU A 275 -14.93 -0.17 -3.80
CA LEU A 275 -13.69 -0.02 -4.57
C LEU A 275 -13.45 -1.21 -5.53
N ALA A 276 -13.84 -2.43 -5.14
CA ALA A 276 -13.71 -3.64 -5.93
C ALA A 276 -14.52 -3.62 -7.24
N ARG A 277 -15.53 -2.74 -7.36
CA ARG A 277 -16.30 -2.54 -8.60
C ARG A 277 -15.57 -1.66 -9.62
N MET A 278 -14.64 -0.81 -9.17
CA MET A 278 -13.96 0.16 -10.02
C MET A 278 -13.15 -0.46 -11.18
N PRO A 279 -12.39 -1.56 -11.03
CA PRO A 279 -11.64 -2.16 -12.14
C PRO A 279 -12.50 -2.49 -13.36
N SER A 280 -13.72 -3.00 -13.16
CA SER A 280 -14.65 -3.33 -14.26
C SER A 280 -15.16 -2.07 -14.97
N ILE A 281 -15.47 -1.01 -14.20
CA ILE A 281 -15.89 0.29 -14.73
C ILE A 281 -14.76 0.91 -15.55
N LEU A 282 -13.53 0.93 -15.03
CA LEU A 282 -12.35 1.45 -15.72
C LEU A 282 -12.06 0.68 -17.02
N GLN A 283 -12.13 -0.65 -16.98
CA GLN A 283 -11.95 -1.49 -18.18
C GLN A 283 -12.98 -1.16 -19.27
N ARG A 284 -14.25 -1.01 -18.89
CA ARG A 284 -15.34 -0.71 -19.83
C ARG A 284 -15.23 0.71 -20.37
N TYR A 285 -14.82 1.66 -19.55
CA TYR A 285 -14.53 3.03 -19.97
C TYR A 285 -13.46 3.07 -21.07
N ASP A 286 -12.35 2.34 -20.92
CA ASP A 286 -11.29 2.31 -21.94
C ASP A 286 -11.77 1.80 -23.30
N ARG A 287 -12.74 0.89 -23.28
CA ARG A 287 -13.35 0.29 -24.47
C ARG A 287 -14.40 1.18 -25.12
N LEU A 288 -14.86 2.27 -24.49
CA LEU A 288 -15.87 3.15 -25.09
C LEU A 288 -15.40 3.70 -26.43
N SER A 289 -14.11 4.04 -26.55
CA SER A 289 -13.53 4.61 -27.76
C SER A 289 -13.60 3.70 -29.00
N SER A 290 -13.78 2.39 -28.82
CA SER A 290 -13.88 1.42 -29.92
C SER A 290 -15.31 1.10 -30.35
N LEU A 291 -16.32 1.66 -29.69
CA LEU A 291 -17.73 1.41 -29.97
C LEU A 291 -18.32 2.38 -31.02
N HIS A 292 -19.46 2.02 -31.59
CA HIS A 292 -20.23 2.94 -32.43
C HIS A 292 -20.94 4.02 -31.60
N ARG A 293 -21.23 5.19 -32.20
CA ARG A 293 -21.78 6.36 -31.49
C ARG A 293 -22.97 6.07 -30.57
N LYS A 294 -23.93 5.26 -31.02
CA LYS A 294 -25.11 4.91 -30.21
C LYS A 294 -24.73 4.04 -29.01
N GLU A 295 -23.87 3.05 -29.25
CA GLU A 295 -23.36 2.13 -28.22
C GLU A 295 -22.49 2.83 -27.18
N ILE A 296 -21.77 3.89 -27.57
CA ILE A 296 -21.02 4.77 -26.66
C ILE A 296 -21.98 5.37 -25.64
N LEU A 297 -23.06 6.01 -26.09
CA LEU A 297 -24.01 6.68 -25.19
C LEU A 297 -24.69 5.67 -24.27
N ASP A 298 -25.23 4.58 -24.81
CA ASP A 298 -25.92 3.55 -24.03
C ASP A 298 -24.98 2.95 -22.96
N SER A 299 -23.74 2.63 -23.34
CA SER A 299 -22.72 2.11 -22.41
C SER A 299 -22.31 3.15 -21.37
N THR A 300 -22.19 4.42 -21.76
CA THR A 300 -21.81 5.50 -20.85
C THR A 300 -22.89 5.75 -19.80
N TYR A 301 -24.16 5.79 -20.19
CA TYR A 301 -25.27 5.90 -19.24
C TYR A 301 -25.33 4.73 -18.26
N GLY A 302 -25.13 3.49 -18.74
CA GLY A 302 -25.05 2.33 -17.85
C GLY A 302 -23.90 2.42 -16.84
N LEU A 303 -22.72 2.90 -17.27
CA LEU A 303 -21.59 3.13 -16.37
C LEU A 303 -21.87 4.24 -15.35
N VAL A 304 -22.55 5.33 -15.75
CA VAL A 304 -22.96 6.40 -14.83
C VAL A 304 -23.92 5.85 -13.77
N GLU A 305 -24.93 5.08 -14.16
CA GLU A 305 -25.87 4.46 -13.21
C GLU A 305 -25.15 3.55 -12.21
N GLU A 306 -24.23 2.72 -12.69
CA GLU A 306 -23.41 1.86 -11.83
C GLU A 306 -22.58 2.66 -10.82
N CYS A 307 -21.96 3.76 -11.27
CA CYS A 307 -21.21 4.67 -10.42
C CYS A 307 -22.11 5.35 -9.36
N LEU A 308 -23.31 5.81 -9.73
CA LEU A 308 -24.25 6.42 -8.80
C LEU A 308 -24.77 5.42 -7.75
N ILE A 309 -24.91 4.14 -8.10
CA ILE A 309 -25.21 3.08 -7.11
C ILE A 309 -24.06 2.94 -6.11
N ILE A 310 -22.80 2.95 -6.58
CA ILE A 310 -21.63 2.90 -5.69
C ILE A 310 -21.62 4.14 -4.78
N ASP A 311 -21.94 5.31 -5.32
CA ASP A 311 -21.95 6.57 -4.58
C ASP A 311 -22.95 6.57 -3.42
N ARG A 312 -24.17 6.06 -3.66
CA ARG A 312 -25.19 5.87 -2.63
C ARG A 312 -24.74 4.89 -1.56
N ASN A 313 -24.19 3.74 -1.94
CA ASN A 313 -23.69 2.76 -0.97
C ASN A 313 -22.57 3.35 -0.10
N LEU A 314 -21.68 4.16 -0.68
CA LEU A 314 -20.66 4.88 0.08
C LEU A 314 -21.28 5.88 1.06
N GLN A 315 -22.33 6.60 0.66
CA GLN A 315 -23.04 7.52 1.54
C GLN A 315 -23.67 6.79 2.73
N ASP A 316 -24.34 5.66 2.49
CA ASP A 316 -24.94 4.85 3.57
C ASP A 316 -23.87 4.36 4.56
N ILE A 317 -22.71 3.93 4.05
CA ILE A 317 -21.54 3.55 4.87
C ILE A 317 -21.06 4.73 5.73
N TYR A 318 -21.02 5.94 5.17
CA TYR A 318 -20.57 7.14 5.89
C TYR A 318 -21.55 7.52 7.02
N GLU A 319 -22.86 7.47 6.76
CA GLU A 319 -23.86 7.72 7.80
C GLU A 319 -23.82 6.65 8.90
N ASP A 320 -23.67 5.38 8.54
CA ASP A 320 -23.47 4.31 9.53
C ASP A 320 -22.23 4.54 10.40
N LEU A 321 -21.14 5.07 9.81
CA LEU A 321 -19.93 5.43 10.55
C LEU A 321 -20.16 6.61 11.49
N ARG A 322 -20.85 7.65 11.02
CA ARG A 322 -21.21 8.83 11.82
C ARG A 322 -22.05 8.44 13.04
N LEU A 323 -22.97 7.50 12.89
CA LEU A 323 -23.83 7.02 13.99
C LEU A 323 -23.08 6.16 15.03
N GLN A 324 -21.92 5.62 14.70
CA GLN A 324 -21.12 4.76 15.61
C GLN A 324 -20.10 5.51 16.46
N VAL A 325 -19.80 6.77 16.14
CA VAL A 325 -18.78 7.58 16.81
C VAL A 325 -19.46 8.67 17.62
N GLU A 326 -19.08 8.81 18.89
CA GLU A 326 -19.53 9.92 19.72
C GLU A 326 -18.80 11.20 19.29
N GLY A 327 -19.55 12.18 18.77
CA GLY A 327 -19.02 13.46 18.31
C GLY A 327 -18.63 13.48 16.83
N PRO A 328 -17.87 14.49 16.38
CA PRO A 328 -17.49 14.63 14.98
C PRO A 328 -16.46 13.56 14.56
N LEU A 329 -16.60 13.03 13.34
CA LEU A 329 -15.64 12.08 12.77
C LEU A 329 -14.25 12.70 12.55
N TYR A 330 -14.19 14.02 12.35
CA TYR A 330 -12.97 14.81 12.19
C TYR A 330 -13.26 16.29 12.44
N TRP A 331 -12.23 17.08 12.72
CA TRP A 331 -12.34 18.53 12.84
C TRP A 331 -11.11 19.23 12.26
N SER A 332 -11.29 20.49 11.86
CA SER A 332 -10.22 21.32 11.31
C SER A 332 -9.36 21.94 12.40
N VAL A 333 -8.04 21.87 12.25
CA VAL A 333 -7.06 22.59 13.06
C VAL A 333 -6.07 23.34 12.18
N LEU A 334 -5.44 24.39 12.71
CA LEU A 334 -4.36 25.07 12.00
C LEU A 334 -3.12 24.17 11.98
N SER A 335 -2.52 24.00 10.80
CA SER A 335 -1.31 23.19 10.65
C SER A 335 -0.19 23.73 11.56
N PRO A 336 0.41 22.91 12.44
CA PRO A 336 1.56 23.32 13.23
C PRO A 336 2.73 23.78 12.35
N SER A 337 2.94 23.10 11.22
CA SER A 337 3.98 23.44 10.23
C SER A 337 3.74 24.79 9.55
N PHE A 338 2.51 25.33 9.60
CA PHE A 338 2.19 26.66 9.08
C PHE A 338 2.47 27.78 10.12
N LYS A 339 2.52 27.46 11.41
CA LYS A 339 2.82 28.43 12.48
C LYS A 339 4.31 28.78 12.58
N ASP A 340 5.19 27.86 12.16
CA ASP A 340 6.65 27.98 12.31
C ASP A 340 7.39 28.41 11.03
N SER A 341 6.69 28.67 9.92
CA SER A 341 7.35 28.86 8.62
C SER A 341 7.82 30.30 8.35
N VAL A 342 9.12 30.53 8.60
CA VAL A 342 9.98 31.39 7.74
C VAL A 342 10.36 30.65 6.45
N HIS A 343 10.15 29.33 6.39
CA HIS A 343 10.37 28.48 5.19
C HIS A 343 9.15 27.58 4.90
N ASP A 344 8.59 27.80 3.72
CA ASP A 344 7.45 27.26 2.97
C ASP A 344 7.25 25.70 2.97
N GLN A 345 7.12 25.03 4.12
CA GLN A 345 6.96 23.56 4.18
C GLN A 345 5.51 23.06 4.33
N SER A 346 4.54 23.91 4.68
CA SER A 346 3.15 23.49 4.84
C SER A 346 2.31 23.78 3.59
N LEU A 347 1.87 22.71 2.92
CA LEU A 347 1.00 22.79 1.73
C LEU A 347 -0.44 23.20 2.07
N PHE A 348 -0.84 23.11 3.35
CA PHE A 348 -2.20 23.36 3.79
C PHE A 348 -2.21 24.19 5.09
N PRO A 349 -2.87 25.35 5.12
CA PRO A 349 -3.00 26.13 6.37
C PRO A 349 -3.87 25.41 7.41
N VAL A 350 -4.78 24.55 6.95
CA VAL A 350 -5.72 23.79 7.77
C VAL A 350 -5.54 22.30 7.51
N THR A 351 -5.42 21.53 8.58
CA THR A 351 -5.33 20.06 8.57
C THR A 351 -6.46 19.44 9.39
N TYR A 352 -6.67 18.14 9.22
CA TYR A 352 -7.71 17.41 9.94
C TYR A 352 -7.15 16.58 11.08
N GLU A 353 -7.84 16.67 12.21
CA GLU A 353 -7.67 15.85 13.39
C GLU A 353 -8.83 14.86 13.53
N PHE A 354 -8.59 13.74 14.19
CA PHE A 354 -9.55 12.64 14.31
C PHE A 354 -9.64 12.11 15.74
N PRO A 355 -10.78 11.51 16.15
CA PRO A 355 -10.93 10.90 17.47
C PRO A 355 -9.91 9.79 17.75
N ASP A 356 -9.54 9.03 16.70
CA ASP A 356 -8.51 8.01 16.73
C ASP A 356 -8.08 7.61 15.31
N LEU A 357 -6.97 6.88 15.22
CA LEU A 357 -6.40 6.43 13.95
C LEU A 357 -7.33 5.50 13.17
N LYS A 358 -8.18 4.73 13.85
CA LYS A 358 -9.16 3.86 13.19
C LYS A 358 -10.18 4.71 12.42
N THR A 359 -10.68 5.77 13.03
CA THR A 359 -11.62 6.72 12.42
C THR A 359 -10.95 7.43 11.25
N ALA A 360 -9.72 7.93 11.44
CA ALA A 360 -8.93 8.54 10.37
C ALA A 360 -8.78 7.60 9.17
N SER A 361 -8.37 6.35 9.40
CA SER A 361 -8.19 5.35 8.35
C SER A 361 -9.47 5.07 7.55
N LEU A 362 -10.62 4.95 8.23
CA LEU A 362 -11.91 4.70 7.58
C LEU A 362 -12.38 5.90 6.75
N VAL A 363 -12.32 7.10 7.33
CA VAL A 363 -12.77 8.33 6.67
C VAL A 363 -11.87 8.68 5.47
N MET A 364 -10.54 8.52 5.61
CA MET A 364 -9.61 8.71 4.50
C MET A 364 -9.84 7.69 3.38
N LEU A 365 -10.08 6.41 3.69
CA LEU A 365 -10.38 5.40 2.68
C LEU A 365 -11.70 5.69 1.97
N TYR A 366 -12.71 6.16 2.70
CA TYR A 366 -13.97 6.63 2.15
C TYR A 366 -13.76 7.80 1.16
N TRP A 367 -13.07 8.86 1.59
CA TRP A 367 -12.79 10.01 0.72
C TRP A 367 -11.98 9.63 -0.51
N ALA A 368 -10.95 8.80 -0.36
CA ALA A 368 -10.16 8.33 -1.49
C ALA A 368 -11.02 7.54 -2.49
N THR A 369 -11.91 6.68 -1.99
CA THR A 369 -12.85 5.91 -2.84
C THR A 369 -13.84 6.82 -3.57
N LYS A 370 -14.42 7.82 -2.87
CA LYS A 370 -15.26 8.86 -3.50
C LYS A 370 -14.47 9.67 -4.52
N ALA A 371 -13.21 10.03 -4.26
CA ALA A 371 -12.37 10.75 -5.21
C ALA A 371 -12.21 9.96 -6.51
N MET A 372 -11.84 8.67 -6.43
CA MET A 372 -11.72 7.80 -7.60
C MET A 372 -13.05 7.69 -8.38
N LEU A 373 -14.16 7.49 -7.66
CA LEU A 373 -15.48 7.34 -8.25
C LEU A 373 -15.93 8.62 -8.97
N TRP A 374 -15.80 9.77 -8.33
CA TRP A 374 -16.22 11.05 -8.89
C TRP A 374 -15.32 11.52 -10.02
N ALA A 375 -14.01 11.23 -9.98
CA ALA A 375 -13.14 11.45 -11.13
C ALA A 375 -13.60 10.65 -12.35
N MET A 376 -14.03 9.39 -12.15
CA MET A 376 -14.61 8.57 -13.20
C MET A 376 -15.97 9.10 -13.69
N LEU A 377 -16.86 9.53 -12.79
CA LEU A 377 -18.12 10.16 -13.17
C LEU A 377 -17.89 11.40 -14.05
N SER A 378 -16.95 12.28 -13.67
CA SER A 378 -16.59 13.44 -14.48
C SER A 378 -16.10 13.06 -15.88
N ASN A 379 -15.25 12.04 -16.00
CA ASN A 379 -14.81 11.52 -17.30
C ASN A 379 -15.97 10.99 -18.15
N LEU A 380 -16.95 10.30 -17.54
CA LEU A 380 -18.13 9.79 -18.25
C LEU A 380 -19.04 10.93 -18.72
N TYR A 381 -19.23 11.97 -17.91
CA TYR A 381 -20.00 13.15 -18.31
C TYR A 381 -19.33 13.90 -19.47
N ASP A 382 -18.00 14.02 -19.47
CA ASP A 382 -17.27 14.60 -20.60
C ASP A 382 -17.53 13.81 -21.90
N VAL A 383 -17.56 12.48 -21.83
CA VAL A 383 -17.92 11.63 -22.99
C VAL A 383 -19.33 11.98 -23.50
N ILE A 384 -20.32 12.14 -22.61
CA ILE A 384 -21.69 12.53 -23.00
C ILE A 384 -21.70 13.91 -23.67
N HIS A 385 -21.01 14.89 -23.08
CA HIS A 385 -20.91 16.25 -23.61
C HIS A 385 -20.25 16.28 -25.00
N LEU A 386 -19.18 15.51 -25.20
CA LEU A 386 -18.50 15.39 -26.51
C LEU A 386 -19.39 14.76 -27.59
N GLN A 387 -20.41 13.98 -27.21
CA GLN A 387 -21.41 13.45 -28.14
C GLN A 387 -22.56 14.44 -28.43
N GLY A 388 -22.52 15.67 -27.90
CA GLY A 388 -23.47 16.74 -28.23
C GLY A 388 -24.89 16.54 -27.69
N VAL A 389 -25.07 15.73 -26.65
CA VAL A 389 -26.37 15.55 -25.96
C VAL A 389 -26.41 16.52 -24.76
N PRO A 390 -27.42 17.40 -24.61
CA PRO A 390 -27.55 18.24 -23.44
C PRO A 390 -27.76 17.36 -22.19
N ALA A 391 -26.97 17.61 -21.14
CA ALA A 391 -27.02 16.84 -19.90
C ALA A 391 -28.43 16.87 -19.30
N ILE A 392 -29.05 15.69 -19.16
CA ILE A 392 -30.33 15.53 -18.47
C ILE A 392 -30.03 15.58 -16.97
N THR A 393 -30.56 16.60 -16.30
CA THR A 393 -30.49 16.77 -14.84
C THR A 393 -31.22 15.62 -14.14
N VAL A 394 -30.48 14.78 -13.42
CA VAL A 394 -31.05 13.79 -12.50
C VAL A 394 -31.18 14.46 -11.12
N PRO A 395 -32.33 14.39 -10.43
CA PRO A 395 -32.49 15.02 -9.13
C PRO A 395 -31.60 14.33 -8.08
N ILE A 396 -30.65 15.08 -7.52
CA ILE A 396 -29.84 14.66 -6.37
C ILE A 396 -30.57 15.14 -5.10
N VAL A 397 -30.81 14.20 -4.17
CA VAL A 397 -31.27 14.52 -2.81
C VAL A 397 -30.04 14.89 -1.99
N GLU A 398 -29.75 16.18 -1.85
CA GLU A 398 -28.78 16.69 -0.88
C GLU A 398 -29.44 16.83 0.49
N VAL A 399 -28.95 16.08 1.48
CA VAL A 399 -29.20 16.35 2.90
C VAL A 399 -28.04 17.22 3.39
N THR A 400 -28.29 18.53 3.51
CA THR A 400 -27.32 19.49 4.04
C THR A 400 -27.16 19.31 5.56
N SER A 401 -25.90 19.33 6.01
CA SER A 401 -25.51 19.36 7.43
C SER A 401 -25.42 20.81 7.90
N GLU A 402 -26.26 21.13 8.88
CA GLU A 402 -26.04 22.08 10.00
C GLU A 402 -25.52 23.49 9.68
N LYS A 403 -26.46 24.43 9.44
CA LYS A 403 -26.27 25.86 9.74
C LYS A 403 -26.56 26.11 11.22
N HIS A 404 -25.59 26.67 11.94
CA HIS A 404 -25.79 27.29 13.25
C HIS A 404 -26.64 28.56 13.12
N ASN A 405 -27.78 28.61 13.82
CA ASN A 405 -28.60 29.81 13.98
C ASN A 405 -28.20 30.59 15.23
N LEU A 406 -28.05 31.92 15.09
CA LEU A 406 -28.18 32.91 16.16
C LEU A 406 -29.17 34.00 15.70
N SER A 407 -30.36 33.95 16.31
CA SER A 407 -31.39 35.00 16.57
C SER A 407 -32.09 35.79 15.44
N PRO A 408 -33.34 36.28 15.70
CA PRO A 408 -34.30 36.69 14.68
C PRO A 408 -34.47 38.22 14.59
N ASN A 409 -34.76 38.75 13.40
CA ASN A 409 -35.92 39.61 13.13
C ASN A 409 -35.94 40.20 11.71
N HIS A 410 -37.18 40.32 11.23
CA HIS A 410 -37.75 41.16 10.18
C HIS A 410 -37.90 40.63 8.74
N ASP A 411 -39.19 40.56 8.41
CA ASP A 411 -39.92 40.45 7.16
C ASP A 411 -39.22 41.08 5.94
N GLU A 412 -39.17 40.35 4.83
CA GLU A 412 -39.51 40.85 3.48
C GLU A 412 -39.68 39.71 2.47
N GLU A 413 -40.44 40.00 1.42
CA GLU A 413 -41.19 39.10 0.54
C GLU A 413 -40.37 38.28 -0.48
N VAL A 414 -40.91 37.10 -0.78
CA VAL A 414 -40.94 36.35 -2.06
C VAL A 414 -39.83 36.62 -3.09
N SER A 415 -38.99 35.61 -3.32
CA SER A 415 -38.61 35.22 -4.69
C SER A 415 -38.34 33.71 -4.75
N THR A 416 -39.00 33.09 -5.72
CA THR A 416 -38.83 31.71 -6.14
C THR A 416 -37.46 31.54 -6.79
N ASP A 417 -36.60 30.72 -6.19
CA ASP A 417 -35.63 29.92 -6.95
C ASP A 417 -35.34 28.65 -6.16
N GLY A 418 -35.98 27.56 -6.61
CA GLY A 418 -35.66 26.22 -6.15
C GLY A 418 -34.38 25.77 -6.84
N ASP A 419 -33.24 26.07 -6.23
CA ASP A 419 -31.95 25.53 -6.63
C ASP A 419 -31.94 24.01 -6.38
N SER A 420 -32.34 23.26 -7.41
CA SER A 420 -31.89 21.89 -7.60
C SER A 420 -30.38 21.95 -7.89
N PRO A 421 -29.54 21.08 -7.31
CA PRO A 421 -28.09 21.20 -7.45
C PRO A 421 -27.73 21.13 -8.93
N THR A 422 -27.24 22.26 -9.42
CA THR A 422 -26.77 22.42 -10.79
C THR A 422 -25.57 21.50 -11.03
N LEU A 423 -25.31 21.24 -12.30
CA LEU A 423 -24.19 20.48 -12.87
C LEU A 423 -22.82 21.17 -12.60
N THR A 424 -22.54 21.55 -11.34
CA THR A 424 -21.46 22.47 -10.94
C THR A 424 -20.46 21.89 -9.93
N ASP A 425 -20.63 20.69 -9.37
CA ASP A 425 -19.61 20.08 -8.50
C ASP A 425 -18.62 19.19 -9.30
N GLY A 426 -18.16 19.65 -10.46
CA GLY A 426 -17.08 19.00 -11.23
C GLY A 426 -15.75 18.86 -10.47
N GLN A 427 -15.70 19.38 -9.24
CA GLN A 427 -14.57 19.32 -8.31
C GLN A 427 -14.85 18.47 -7.07
N THR A 428 -15.96 17.71 -6.98
CA THR A 428 -16.20 16.80 -5.83
C THR A 428 -14.99 15.90 -5.58
N TYR A 429 -14.43 15.34 -6.64
CA TYR A 429 -13.27 14.46 -6.55
C TYR A 429 -12.03 15.18 -5.98
N LEU A 430 -11.81 16.46 -6.34
CA LEU A 430 -10.72 17.29 -5.80
C LEU A 430 -10.95 17.60 -4.32
N ARG A 431 -12.19 17.90 -3.91
CA ARG A 431 -12.52 18.11 -2.49
C ARG A 431 -12.19 16.87 -1.67
N MET A 432 -12.59 15.70 -2.15
CA MET A 432 -12.27 14.43 -1.48
C MET A 432 -10.76 14.15 -1.46
N ALA A 433 -10.05 14.41 -2.56
CA ALA A 433 -8.60 14.27 -2.64
C ALA A 433 -7.87 15.18 -1.64
N ARG A 434 -8.30 16.45 -1.54
CA ARG A 434 -7.78 17.43 -0.58
C ARG A 434 -7.99 16.97 0.85
N ASN A 435 -9.17 16.43 1.18
CA ASN A 435 -9.42 15.92 2.53
C ASN A 435 -8.44 14.82 2.93
N VAL A 436 -8.13 13.88 2.02
CA VAL A 436 -7.12 12.84 2.25
C VAL A 436 -5.75 13.46 2.54
N CYS A 437 -5.32 14.45 1.74
CA CYS A 437 -4.03 15.09 1.93
C CYS A 437 -3.95 15.95 3.20
N GLN A 438 -5.03 16.63 3.59
CA GLN A 438 -5.12 17.39 4.85
C GLN A 438 -5.08 16.51 6.10
N SER A 439 -5.34 15.21 5.93
CA SER A 439 -5.29 14.20 7.01
C SER A 439 -3.90 13.61 7.21
N LEU A 440 -2.95 13.91 6.31
CA LEU A 440 -1.60 13.32 6.37
C LEU A 440 -0.83 13.75 7.62
N GLU A 441 -0.99 14.99 8.06
CA GLU A 441 -0.26 15.47 9.25
C GLU A 441 -0.66 14.68 10.49
N TYR A 442 -1.95 14.41 10.69
CA TYR A 442 -2.44 13.54 11.76
C TYR A 442 -1.81 12.15 11.69
N CYS A 443 -1.82 11.52 10.53
CA CYS A 443 -1.29 10.16 10.35
C CYS A 443 0.24 10.08 10.50
N LEU A 444 0.95 11.20 10.34
CA LEU A 444 2.41 11.26 10.43
C LEU A 444 2.91 11.82 11.76
N GLN A 445 2.03 12.04 12.74
CA GLN A 445 2.42 12.36 14.11
C GLN A 445 3.29 11.23 14.70
N GLU A 446 4.22 11.60 15.59
CA GLU A 446 5.22 10.69 16.15
C GLU A 446 4.58 9.52 16.93
N ASP A 447 3.47 9.79 17.60
CA ASP A 447 2.70 8.81 18.36
C ASP A 447 2.03 7.75 17.47
N MET A 448 1.61 8.12 16.25
CA MET A 448 1.00 7.18 15.28
C MET A 448 2.00 6.18 14.70
N SER A 449 3.29 6.51 14.71
CA SER A 449 4.38 5.61 14.30
C SER A 449 4.11 4.92 12.94
N LEU A 450 4.46 3.63 12.77
CA LEU A 450 4.24 2.94 11.48
C LEU A 450 2.76 2.71 11.15
N LEU A 451 1.87 2.65 12.15
CA LEU A 451 0.44 2.44 11.91
C LEU A 451 -0.18 3.61 11.16
N GLY A 452 0.18 4.83 11.52
CA GLY A 452 -0.30 6.03 10.83
C GLY A 452 0.10 6.05 9.36
N ILE A 453 1.35 5.66 9.09
CA ILE A 453 1.88 5.52 7.74
C ILE A 453 1.11 4.46 6.95
N PHE A 454 0.87 3.28 7.53
CA PHE A 454 0.10 2.23 6.85
C PHE A 454 -1.35 2.67 6.60
N ALA A 455 -1.98 3.34 7.57
CA ALA A 455 -3.34 3.85 7.45
C ALA A 455 -3.49 4.88 6.32
N ALA A 456 -2.50 5.76 6.12
CA ALA A 456 -2.51 6.78 5.09
C ALA A 456 -2.11 6.27 3.70
N SER A 457 -1.27 5.22 3.61
CA SER A 457 -0.65 4.78 2.35
C SER A 457 -1.65 4.48 1.22
N ILE A 458 -2.63 3.61 1.47
CA ILE A 458 -3.63 3.20 0.48
C ILE A 458 -4.54 4.37 0.06
N PRO A 459 -5.15 5.14 0.98
CA PRO A 459 -5.93 6.32 0.62
C PRO A 459 -5.17 7.30 -0.27
N VAL A 460 -3.91 7.59 0.04
CA VAL A 460 -3.08 8.52 -0.76
C VAL A 460 -2.83 7.95 -2.17
N ILE A 461 -2.51 6.66 -2.30
CA ILE A 461 -2.32 6.02 -3.61
C ILE A 461 -3.59 6.14 -4.47
N ILE A 462 -4.76 5.82 -3.90
CA ILE A 462 -6.05 5.91 -4.60
C ILE A 462 -6.31 7.36 -5.03
N THR A 463 -6.06 8.34 -4.15
CA THR A 463 -6.21 9.77 -4.46
C THR A 463 -5.31 10.19 -5.62
N VAL A 464 -4.03 9.79 -5.61
CA VAL A 464 -3.08 10.07 -6.70
C VAL A 464 -3.59 9.48 -8.02
N TRP A 465 -4.11 8.26 -8.01
CA TRP A 465 -4.68 7.64 -9.21
C TRP A 465 -5.96 8.31 -9.69
N ALA A 466 -6.86 8.72 -8.78
CA ALA A 466 -8.08 9.44 -9.13
C ALA A 466 -7.78 10.70 -9.94
N ILE A 467 -6.75 11.46 -9.55
CA ILE A 467 -6.31 12.66 -10.24
C ILE A 467 -5.59 12.32 -11.55
N ARG A 468 -4.67 11.34 -11.55
CA ARG A 468 -3.97 10.91 -12.78
C ARG A 468 -4.92 10.43 -13.88
N TYR A 469 -6.06 9.82 -13.51
CA TYR A 469 -7.07 9.40 -14.46
C TYR A 469 -7.96 10.54 -14.95
N ARG A 470 -7.84 11.75 -14.39
CA ARG A 470 -8.50 12.95 -14.90
C ARG A 470 -7.59 13.63 -15.90
N HIS A 471 -8.04 13.77 -17.15
CA HIS A 471 -7.18 14.16 -18.27
C HIS A 471 -6.75 15.65 -18.31
N ASN A 472 -7.20 16.52 -17.40
CA ASN A 472 -7.08 17.98 -17.56
C ASN A 472 -6.45 18.78 -16.38
N ASP A 473 -6.02 18.14 -15.29
CA ASP A 473 -5.70 18.85 -14.03
C ASP A 473 -4.22 18.73 -13.60
N GLU A 474 -3.28 19.09 -14.49
CA GLU A 474 -1.83 18.95 -14.22
C GLU A 474 -1.33 19.77 -13.01
N ALA A 475 -1.86 20.98 -12.77
CA ALA A 475 -1.44 21.82 -11.66
C ALA A 475 -1.81 21.21 -10.29
N GLU A 476 -3.03 20.70 -10.16
CA GLU A 476 -3.50 20.00 -8.96
C GLU A 476 -2.77 18.67 -8.78
N LEU A 477 -2.46 17.96 -9.86
CA LEU A 477 -1.65 16.75 -9.82
C LEU A 477 -0.26 17.04 -9.23
N VAL A 478 0.43 18.08 -9.70
CA VAL A 478 1.74 18.47 -9.17
C VAL A 478 1.67 18.78 -7.67
N TRP A 479 0.67 19.54 -7.25
CA TRP A 479 0.50 19.92 -5.85
C TRP A 479 0.15 18.73 -4.94
N LEU A 480 -0.77 17.85 -5.34
CA LEU A 480 -1.12 16.65 -4.58
C LEU A 480 0.01 15.62 -4.59
N MET A 481 0.78 15.52 -5.67
CA MET A 481 2.01 14.73 -5.69
C MET A 481 3.05 15.28 -4.71
N ALA A 482 3.16 16.60 -4.55
CA ALA A 482 4.01 17.20 -3.52
C ALA A 482 3.52 16.86 -2.10
N ALA A 483 2.21 16.92 -1.85
CA ALA A 483 1.63 16.51 -0.57
C ALA A 483 1.91 15.05 -0.22
N SER A 484 1.80 14.18 -1.22
CA SER A 484 2.08 12.76 -1.07
C SER A 484 3.55 12.47 -0.70
N GLN A 485 4.49 13.37 -1.02
CA GLN A 485 5.92 13.16 -0.69
C GLN A 485 6.19 13.10 0.82
N LYS A 486 5.28 13.62 1.66
CA LYS A 486 5.37 13.45 3.12
C LYS A 486 5.45 11.97 3.53
N MET A 487 4.86 11.06 2.75
CA MET A 487 4.92 9.62 2.99
C MET A 487 6.33 9.02 2.89
N ARG A 488 7.29 9.70 2.23
CA ARG A 488 8.70 9.30 2.20
C ARG A 488 9.34 9.23 3.58
N GLN A 489 8.78 9.94 4.57
CA GLN A 489 9.34 10.00 5.92
C GLN A 489 9.29 8.65 6.65
N GLY A 490 8.48 7.69 6.19
CA GLY A 490 8.58 6.32 6.72
C GLY A 490 8.21 5.18 5.77
N LEU A 491 8.02 5.44 4.47
CA LEU A 491 8.02 4.39 3.44
C LEU A 491 9.16 4.61 2.44
N ARG A 492 10.20 3.77 2.51
CA ARG A 492 11.34 3.83 1.59
C ARG A 492 10.96 3.48 0.15
N MET A 493 9.89 2.71 -0.03
CA MET A 493 9.36 2.38 -1.34
C MET A 493 8.58 3.54 -1.99
N TRP A 494 8.12 4.53 -1.21
CA TRP A 494 7.25 5.60 -1.71
C TRP A 494 7.75 6.32 -2.96
N PRO A 495 9.05 6.61 -3.15
CA PRO A 495 9.55 7.23 -4.37
C PRO A 495 9.30 6.43 -5.66
N TYR A 496 8.94 5.15 -5.55
CA TYR A 496 8.73 4.22 -6.66
C TYR A 496 7.24 3.86 -6.87
N ILE A 497 6.34 4.49 -6.11
CA ILE A 497 4.86 4.38 -6.21
C ILE A 497 4.35 5.63 -6.92
#